data_AF-A0A959A7B7-F1
#
_entry.id   AF-A0A959A7B7-F1
#
_cell.length_a   1.000
_cell.length_b   1.000
_cell.length_c   1.000
_cell.angle_alpha   90.00
_cell.angle_beta   90.00
_cell.angle_gamma   90.00
#
_symmetry.space_group_name_H-M   'P 1'
#
loop_
_entity.id
_entity.type
_entity.pdbx_description
1 polymer ?
#
loop_
_entity_poly.entity_id
_entity_poly.type
_entity_poly.pdbx_seq_one_letter_code
_entity_poly.pdbx_strand_id
1 'polypeptide(L)' 'MKIVVDTNIAFSAILNTESKIGDLLMNSEGLLEFNTCQYLRLEIHKHRERLLWRKPL' A
#
# COMPACT_ATOMS: atom_id res chain seq x y z
N MET A 1 -4.95 17.79 1.02
CA MET A 1 -6.05 17.20 0.20
C MET A 1 -6.32 15.79 0.70
N LYS A 2 -7.58 15.35 0.79
CA LYS A 2 -7.93 14.00 1.24
C LYS A 2 -8.13 13.08 0.04
N ILE A 3 -7.49 11.92 0.05
CA ILE A 3 -7.51 10.95 -1.05
C ILE A 3 -7.98 9.61 -0.49
N VAL A 4 -8.97 9.00 -1.15
CA VAL A 4 -9.39 7.64 -0.85
C VAL A 4 -8.66 6.68 -1.77
N VAL A 5 -8.00 5.69 -1.18
CA VAL A 5 -7.15 4.72 -1.89
C VAL A 5 -7.84 3.36 -1.94
N ASP A 6 -7.99 2.83 -3.16
CA ASP A 6 -8.48 1.46 -3.38
C ASP A 6 -7.44 0.43 -2.89
N THR A 7 -7.94 -0.73 -2.46
CA THR A 7 -7.15 -1.89 -2.09
C THR A 7 -6.08 -2.23 -3.15
N ASN A 8 -6.43 -2.28 -4.44
CA ASN A 8 -5.48 -2.65 -5.49
C ASN A 8 -4.32 -1.65 -5.64
N ILE A 9 -4.57 -0.37 -5.38
CA ILE A 9 -3.54 0.68 -5.41
C ILE A 9 -2.59 0.51 -4.23
N ALA A 10 -3.14 0.28 -3.03
CA ALA A 10 -2.33 0.02 -1.84
C ALA A 10 -1.48 -1.26 -2.00
N PHE A 11 -2.04 -2.34 -2.53
CA PHE A 11 -1.29 -3.58 -2.80
C PHE A 11 -0.19 -3.36 -3.85
N SER A 12 -0.46 -2.61 -4.91
CA SER A 12 0.54 -2.29 -5.93
C SER A 12 1.74 -1.53 -5.33
N ALA A 13 1.48 -0.58 -4.43
CA ALA A 13 2.51 0.14 -3.69
C ALA A 13 3.31 -0.76 -2.72
N ILE A 14 2.65 -1.68 -2.02
CA ILE A 14 3.31 -2.63 -1.10
C ILE A 14 4.20 -3.61 -1.88
N LEU A 15 3.73 -4.10 -3.03
CA LEU A 15 4.47 -5.07 -3.85
C LEU A 15 5.69 -4.45 -4.56
N ASN A 16 5.62 -3.14 -4.88
CA ASN A 16 6.74 -2.39 -5.44
C ASN A 16 6.86 -1.01 -4.77
N THR A 17 7.62 -0.98 -3.68
CA THR A 17 7.85 0.22 -2.87
C THR A 17 8.65 1.31 -3.58
N GLU A 18 9.39 0.98 -4.65
CA GLU A 18 10.16 1.92 -5.47
C GLU A 18 9.35 2.50 -6.64
N SER A 19 8.08 2.09 -6.80
CA SER A 19 7.19 2.64 -7.81
C SER A 19 6.78 4.08 -7.50
N LYS A 20 6.36 4.84 -8.52
CA LYS A 20 5.81 6.20 -8.32
C LYS A 20 4.61 6.25 -7.37
N ILE A 21 3.79 5.19 -7.35
CA ILE A 21 2.66 5.09 -6.43
C ILE A 21 3.15 4.76 -5.01
N GLY A 22 4.15 3.89 -4.88
CA GLY A 22 4.82 3.61 -3.60
C GLY A 22 5.40 4.87 -2.98
N ASP A 23 6.18 5.63 -3.77
CA ASP A 23 6.75 6.92 -3.37
C ASP A 23 5.65 7.92 -2.96
N LEU A 24 4.61 8.09 -3.79
CA LEU A 24 3.48 8.97 -3.49
C LEU A 24 2.80 8.62 -2.17
N LEU A 25 2.49 7.33 -1.93
CA LEU A 25 1.77 6.91 -0.73
C LEU A 25 2.63 6.93 0.54
N MET A 26 3.93 6.70 0.44
CA MET A 26 4.82 6.55 1.60
C MET A 26 5.57 7.84 1.96
N ASN A 27 5.83 8.73 0.99
CA ASN A 27 6.70 9.90 1.16
C ASN A 27 5.96 11.25 1.04
N SER A 28 4.63 11.26 0.98
CA SER A 28 3.81 12.49 0.90
C SER A 28 3.14 12.88 2.23
N GLU A 29 3.64 12.37 3.35
CA GLU A 29 3.13 12.72 4.68
C GLU A 29 3.21 14.24 4.90
N GLY A 30 2.16 14.82 5.49
CA GLY A 30 2.01 16.27 5.69
C GLY A 30 1.54 17.06 4.46
N LEU A 31 1.61 16.48 3.25
CA LEU A 31 1.07 17.07 2.02
C LEU A 31 -0.30 16.49 1.64
N LEU A 32 -0.43 15.17 1.76
CA LEU A 32 -1.62 14.40 1.41
C LEU A 32 -2.10 13.55 2.59
N GLU A 33 -3.41 13.45 2.73
CA GLU A 33 -4.05 12.59 3.72
C GLU A 33 -4.71 11.42 3.01
N PHE A 34 -4.17 10.21 3.19
CA PHE A 34 -4.69 8.99 2.57
C PHE A 34 -5.61 8.24 3.51
N ASN A 35 -6.80 7.92 3.02
CA ASN A 35 -7.82 7.14 3.72
C ASN A 35 -8.20 5.91 2.89
N THR A 36 -8.63 4.84 3.54
CA THR A 36 -9.09 3.62 2.86
C THR A 36 -10.06 2.86 3.74
N CYS A 37 -10.73 1.87 3.18
CA CYS A 37 -11.66 1.03 3.92
C CYS A 37 -10.90 0.20 4.97
N GLN A 38 -11.49 0.04 6.16
CA GLN A 38 -10.95 -0.83 7.20
C GLN A 38 -10.67 -2.27 6.72
N TYR A 39 -11.43 -2.72 5.71
CA TYR A 39 -11.25 -4.02 5.07
C TYR A 39 -9.82 -4.23 4.49
N LEU A 40 -9.15 -3.17 4.02
CA LEU A 40 -7.76 -3.27 3.55
C LEU A 40 -6.83 -3.85 4.62
N ARG A 41 -7.04 -3.47 5.90
CA ARG A 41 -6.25 -4.00 7.02
C ARG A 41 -6.42 -5.51 7.16
N LEU A 42 -7.63 -6.02 6.96
CA LEU A 42 -7.91 -7.46 6.99
C LEU A 42 -7.24 -8.19 5.83
N GLU A 43 -7.31 -7.62 4.62
CA GLU A 43 -6.69 -8.19 3.42
C GLU A 43 -5.15 -8.22 3.53
N ILE A 44 -4.51 -7.15 4.01
CA ILE A 44 -3.06 -7.12 4.25
C ILE A 44 -2.68 -8.21 5.27
N HIS A 45 -3.44 -8.35 6.35
CA HIS A 45 -3.17 -9.37 7.36
C HIS A 45 -3.30 -10.79 6.77
N LYS A 46 -4.38 -11.06 6.04
CA LYS A 46 -4.65 -12.33 5.36
C LYS A 46 -3.59 -12.69 4.32
N HIS A 47 -3.02 -11.71 3.63
CA HIS A 47 -2.02 -11.91 2.58
C HIS A 47 -0.58 -11.68 3.04
N ARG A 48 -0.35 -11.43 4.34
CA ARG A 48 0.97 -11.08 4.90
C ARG A 48 2.08 -12.05 4.52
N GLU A 49 1.81 -13.35 4.57
CA GLU A 49 2.80 -14.38 4.20
C GLU A 49 3.27 -14.24 2.75
N ARG A 50 2.34 -13.99 1.83
CA ARG A 50 2.65 -13.80 0.40
C ARG A 50 3.34 -12.47 0.14
N LEU A 51 2.98 -11.42 0.89
CA LEU A 51 3.61 -10.10 0.79
C LEU A 51 5.07 -10.12 1.26
N LEU A 52 5.37 -10.90 2.30
CA LEU A 52 6.73 -11.07 2.82
C LEU A 52 7.54 -12.10 2.05
N TRP A 53 6.88 -12.92 1.23
CA TRP A 53 7.54 -13.87 0.37
C TRP A 53 8.27 -13.13 -0.76
N ARG A 54 9.58 -12.97 -0.59
CA ARG A 54 10.49 -12.68 -1.70
C ARG A 54 11.05 -14.00 -2.19
N LYS A 55 10.97 -14.26 -3.50
CA LYS A 55 11.76 -15.35 -4.10
C LYS A 55 13.22 -15.11 -3.72
N PRO A 56 13.93 -16.10 -3.16
CA PRO A 56 15.38 -16.02 -3.15
C PRO A 56 15.84 -15.91 -4.61
N LEU A 57 16.65 -14.88 -4.88
CA LEU A 57 17.37 -14.71 -6.15
C LEU A 57 18.41 -15.83 -6.30
#